data_AF-T1ART8-F1
#
_entry.id   AF-T1ART8-F1
#
_cell.length_a   1.000
_cell.length_b   1.000
_cell.length_c   1.000
_cell.angle_alpha   90.00
_cell.angle_beta   90.00
_cell.angle_gamma   90.00
#
_symmetry.space_group_name_H-M   'P 1'
#
loop_
_entity.id
_entity.type
_entity.pdbx_description
1 polymer ?
#
loop_
_entity_poly.entity_id
_entity_poly.type
_entity_poly.pdbx_seq_one_letter_code
_entity_poly.pdbx_strand_id
1 'polypeptide(L)'
;DAAGTPVSYDHGALGDIRVMGMYTGFSPDRSSGLMFGLKLATGDWTYPNFDRDTEIGTGTTDLLLGGYHQWKFGAEGGWGGFVQILADLPANSRAGYRPGNELDTSVGVYPQGWALGSDMRLTPMLQALVSLRQHDRGINADPANSGYQRVLFSPGFELAWQRLRVDVALAAPVYQYVKGYQLVAPWQASVNVSYAL
;
A
#
# COMPACT_ATOMS: atom_id res chain seq x y z
N ASP A 1 -10.17 24.81 -30.13
CA ASP A 1 -10.35 23.35 -29.96
C ASP A 1 -9.04 22.62 -30.23
N ALA A 2 -8.28 22.31 -29.18
CA ALA A 2 -7.11 21.45 -29.28
C ALA A 2 -7.48 20.11 -28.65
N ALA A 3 -8.30 19.32 -29.34
CA ALA A 3 -8.48 17.93 -28.96
C ALA A 3 -7.15 17.21 -29.23
N GLY A 4 -6.37 17.00 -28.17
CA GLY A 4 -5.13 16.23 -28.25
C GLY A 4 -5.44 14.83 -28.77
N THR A 5 -4.59 14.31 -29.65
CA THR A 5 -4.69 12.93 -30.11
C THR A 5 -4.29 12.01 -28.96
N PRO A 6 -5.11 10.98 -28.62
CA PRO A 6 -4.70 9.99 -27.63
C PRO A 6 -3.38 9.35 -28.04
N VAL A 7 -2.42 9.35 -27.12
CA VAL A 7 -1.13 8.65 -27.26
C VAL A 7 -1.07 7.52 -26.24
N SER A 8 -0.34 6.46 -26.57
CA SER A 8 -0.15 5.30 -25.70
C SER A 8 1.35 5.07 -25.51
N TYR A 9 1.73 4.82 -24.26
CA TYR A 9 3.09 4.51 -23.86
C TYR A 9 3.06 3.25 -23.00
N ASP A 10 4.10 2.42 -23.14
CA ASP A 10 4.33 1.23 -22.31
C ASP A 10 5.75 1.33 -21.73
N HIS A 11 5.87 1.14 -20.43
CA HIS A 11 7.14 1.20 -19.71
C HIS A 11 7.17 0.11 -18.63
N GLY A 12 8.21 -0.72 -18.68
CA GLY A 12 8.44 -1.79 -17.72
C GLY A 12 9.87 -1.74 -17.18
N ALA A 13 9.99 -1.59 -15.87
CA ALA A 13 11.26 -1.55 -15.16
C ALA A 13 11.09 -2.11 -13.74
N LEU A 14 12.21 -2.32 -13.04
CA LEU A 14 12.18 -2.57 -11.61
C LEU A 14 11.67 -1.32 -10.88
N GLY A 15 10.85 -1.50 -9.84
CA GLY A 15 10.44 -0.43 -8.94
C GLY A 15 11.49 -0.06 -7.89
N ASP A 16 11.12 0.89 -7.03
CA ASP A 16 11.91 1.23 -5.85
C ASP A 16 11.88 0.08 -4.82
N ILE A 17 13.05 -0.45 -4.46
CA ILE A 17 13.19 -1.53 -3.48
C ILE A 17 12.92 -0.99 -2.08
N ARG A 18 12.07 -1.67 -1.30
CA ARG A 18 11.82 -1.37 0.11
C ARG A 18 12.48 -2.42 1.01
N VAL A 19 13.25 -1.97 1.99
CA VAL A 19 13.84 -2.81 3.04
C VAL A 19 13.22 -2.43 4.36
N MET A 20 12.53 -3.37 4.99
CA MET A 20 11.70 -3.14 6.19
C MET A 20 12.12 -4.07 7.32
N GLY A 21 12.18 -3.51 8.53
CA GLY A 21 12.25 -4.23 9.80
C GLY A 21 10.98 -4.04 10.60
N MET A 22 10.68 -5.02 11.46
CA MET A 22 9.54 -4.96 12.37
C MET A 22 9.96 -5.40 13.77
N TYR A 23 9.62 -4.60 14.78
CA TYR A 23 9.81 -4.94 16.19
C TYR A 23 8.46 -5.14 16.86
N THR A 24 8.21 -6.37 17.35
CA THR A 24 6.91 -6.84 17.86
C THR A 24 6.94 -7.15 19.37
N GLY A 25 8.01 -6.75 20.06
CA GLY A 25 8.26 -7.11 21.46
C GLY A 25 7.56 -6.24 22.49
N PHE A 26 6.58 -5.41 22.12
CA PHE A 26 5.88 -4.52 23.06
C PHE A 26 4.84 -5.24 23.92
N SER A 27 4.38 -6.42 23.50
CA SER A 27 3.40 -7.23 24.23
C SER A 27 3.72 -8.73 24.12
N PRO A 28 3.38 -9.55 25.14
CA PRO A 28 3.65 -10.99 25.13
C PRO A 28 2.99 -11.74 23.97
N ASP A 29 1.80 -11.27 23.55
CA ASP A 29 1.03 -11.80 22.43
C ASP A 29 1.48 -11.24 21.06
N ARG A 30 2.46 -10.31 21.06
CA ARG A 30 3.00 -9.63 19.87
C ARG A 30 1.93 -8.92 19.03
N SER A 31 0.83 -8.52 19.68
CA SER A 31 -0.29 -7.84 19.05
C SER A 31 0.03 -6.41 18.62
N SER A 32 1.08 -5.80 19.17
CA SER A 32 1.53 -4.46 18.81
C SER A 32 2.98 -4.47 18.35
N GLY A 33 3.28 -3.68 17.31
CA GLY A 33 4.65 -3.54 16.82
C GLY A 33 4.89 -2.24 16.09
N LEU A 34 6.18 -1.93 15.94
CA LEU A 34 6.67 -0.84 15.09
C LEU A 34 7.28 -1.42 13.83
N MET A 35 7.09 -0.71 12.73
CA MET A 35 7.69 -0.99 11.43
C MET A 35 8.59 0.19 11.05
N PHE A 36 9.76 -0.09 10.50
CA PHE A 36 10.67 0.95 10.04
C PHE A 36 11.52 0.43 8.89
N GLY A 37 11.96 1.31 8.01
CA GLY A 37 12.73 0.90 6.86
C GLY A 37 13.12 2.03 5.93
N LEU A 38 13.65 1.64 4.77
CA LEU A 38 14.04 2.54 3.71
C LEU A 38 13.43 2.07 2.39
N LYS A 39 12.91 3.02 1.61
CA LYS A 39 12.72 2.86 0.16
C LYS A 39 13.97 3.37 -0.53
N LEU A 40 14.55 2.56 -1.41
CA LEU A 40 15.77 2.86 -2.14
C LEU A 40 15.43 3.36 -3.54
N ALA A 41 16.17 4.37 -4.02
CA ALA A 41 16.02 4.97 -5.34
C ALA A 41 16.55 4.05 -6.47
N THR A 42 15.95 2.86 -6.61
CA THR A 42 16.39 1.82 -7.57
C THR A 42 15.51 1.76 -8.80
N GLY A 43 14.31 2.34 -8.77
CA GLY A 43 13.40 2.32 -9.90
C GLY A 43 13.76 3.35 -10.97
N ASP A 44 13.31 3.08 -12.20
CA ASP A 44 13.47 4.02 -13.30
C ASP A 44 12.56 5.23 -13.11
N TRP A 45 13.15 6.41 -13.25
CA TRP A 45 12.51 7.71 -13.06
C TRP A 45 12.74 8.64 -14.26
N THR A 46 13.27 8.11 -15.37
CA THR A 46 13.82 8.86 -16.49
C THR A 46 13.11 8.58 -17.82
N TYR A 47 11.95 7.92 -17.81
CA TYR A 47 11.26 7.52 -19.02
C TYR A 47 10.68 8.75 -19.75
N PRO A 48 11.05 9.01 -21.01
CA PRO A 48 10.87 10.33 -21.64
C PRO A 48 9.42 10.74 -22.00
N ASN A 49 8.38 10.10 -21.44
CA ASN A 49 6.98 10.43 -21.72
C ASN A 49 6.07 10.42 -20.48
N PHE A 50 6.62 10.13 -19.29
CA PHE A 50 5.87 10.14 -18.04
C PHE A 50 6.23 11.35 -17.21
N ASP A 51 5.22 11.90 -16.54
CA ASP A 51 5.46 12.85 -15.46
C ASP A 51 6.10 12.13 -14.28
N ARG A 52 6.88 12.87 -13.49
CA ARG A 52 7.68 12.30 -12.40
C ARG A 52 6.87 11.53 -11.35
N ASP A 53 5.57 11.83 -11.22
CA ASP A 53 4.64 11.18 -10.30
C ASP A 53 4.01 9.89 -10.87
N THR A 54 4.14 9.67 -12.18
CA THR A 54 3.65 8.50 -12.93
C THR A 54 4.76 7.48 -13.20
N GLU A 55 6.01 7.88 -13.00
CA GLU A 55 7.18 7.02 -13.15
C GLU A 55 7.18 5.83 -12.18
N ILE A 56 7.78 4.71 -12.62
CA ILE A 56 7.92 3.47 -11.82
C ILE A 56 8.73 3.71 -10.54
N GLY A 57 9.74 4.58 -10.63
CA GLY A 57 10.62 4.99 -9.55
C GLY A 57 10.49 6.46 -9.22
N THR A 58 10.62 6.78 -7.94
CA THR A 58 10.62 8.16 -7.45
C THR A 58 11.98 8.82 -7.59
N GLY A 59 13.06 8.03 -7.72
CA GLY A 59 14.44 8.52 -7.69
C GLY A 59 14.89 9.07 -6.32
N THR A 60 14.05 8.96 -5.29
CA THR A 60 14.35 9.38 -3.92
C THR A 60 14.56 8.19 -3.01
N THR A 61 15.34 8.41 -1.95
CA THR A 61 15.42 7.48 -0.83
C THR A 61 14.47 7.98 0.24
N ASP A 62 13.58 7.12 0.70
CA ASP A 62 12.52 7.53 1.61
C ASP A 62 12.60 6.75 2.91
N LEU A 63 12.30 7.42 4.01
CA LEU A 63 12.18 6.82 5.32
C LEU A 63 10.76 6.26 5.49
N LEU A 64 10.70 4.99 5.85
CA LEU A 64 9.44 4.28 6.11
C LEU A 64 9.28 4.13 7.62
N LEU A 65 8.18 4.62 8.19
CA LEU A 65 7.90 4.52 9.63
C LEU A 65 6.44 4.15 9.86
N GLY A 66 6.18 3.20 10.74
CA GLY A 66 4.82 2.74 10.96
C GLY A 66 4.67 1.90 12.21
N GLY A 67 3.46 1.39 12.37
CA GLY A 67 3.12 0.48 13.44
C GLY A 67 1.82 -0.23 13.17
N TYR A 68 1.58 -1.28 13.93
CA TYR A 68 0.36 -2.06 13.83
C TYR A 68 -0.15 -2.44 15.23
N HIS A 69 -1.45 -2.70 15.29
CA HIS A 69 -2.10 -3.32 16.43
C HIS A 69 -3.17 -4.30 15.95
N GLN A 70 -3.28 -5.46 16.60
CA GLN A 70 -4.33 -6.44 16.36
C GLN A 70 -5.00 -6.86 17.66
N TRP A 71 -6.28 -7.20 17.61
CA TRP A 71 -7.05 -7.60 18.77
C TRP A 71 -8.06 -8.70 18.44
N LYS A 72 -8.60 -9.35 19.46
CA LYS A 72 -9.72 -10.29 19.35
C LYS A 72 -10.95 -9.71 20.03
N PHE A 73 -12.13 -10.01 19.49
CA PHE A 73 -13.42 -9.56 20.02
C PHE A 73 -14.56 -10.53 19.65
N GLY A 74 -15.76 -10.26 20.17
CA GLY A 74 -16.93 -11.13 19.98
C GLY A 74 -16.97 -12.30 20.97
N ALA A 75 -18.06 -13.09 20.92
CA ALA A 75 -18.22 -14.27 21.76
C ALA A 75 -17.03 -15.22 21.57
N GLU A 76 -16.38 -15.59 22.68
CA GLU A 76 -15.19 -16.44 22.73
C GLU A 76 -14.00 -15.96 21.86
N GLY A 77 -13.97 -14.70 21.44
CA GLY A 77 -12.93 -14.19 20.55
C GLY A 77 -13.05 -14.69 19.11
N GLY A 78 -14.27 -15.04 18.67
CA GLY A 78 -14.55 -15.51 17.31
C GLY A 78 -14.24 -14.53 16.18
N TRP A 79 -13.89 -13.27 16.50
CA TRP A 79 -13.47 -12.24 15.55
C TRP A 79 -12.09 -11.68 15.90
N GLY A 80 -11.35 -11.28 14.88
CA GLY A 80 -10.14 -10.48 14.97
C GLY A 80 -10.31 -9.15 14.27
N GLY A 81 -9.61 -8.14 14.79
CA GLY A 81 -9.48 -6.83 14.16
C GLY A 81 -8.01 -6.43 14.09
N PHE A 82 -7.68 -5.56 13.15
CA PHE A 82 -6.35 -4.98 13.03
C PHE A 82 -6.41 -3.53 12.55
N VAL A 83 -5.35 -2.80 12.89
CA VAL A 83 -4.99 -1.51 12.32
C VAL A 83 -3.50 -1.51 12.03
N GLN A 84 -3.11 -0.97 10.88
CA GLN A 84 -1.72 -0.78 10.50
C GLN A 84 -1.59 0.58 9.83
N ILE A 85 -0.53 1.31 10.16
CA ILE A 85 -0.22 2.64 9.63
C ILE A 85 1.23 2.65 9.16
N LEU A 86 1.50 3.26 8.00
CA LEU A 86 2.84 3.45 7.46
C LEU A 86 2.95 4.84 6.82
N ALA A 87 3.96 5.60 7.22
CA ALA A 87 4.38 6.85 6.60
C ALA A 87 5.56 6.60 5.65
N ASP A 88 5.46 7.11 4.43
CA ASP A 88 6.52 7.14 3.41
C ASP A 88 7.01 8.59 3.25
N LEU A 89 8.24 8.85 3.69
CA LEU A 89 8.79 10.19 3.88
C LEU A 89 10.06 10.35 3.05
N PRO A 90 10.03 11.03 1.89
CA PRO A 90 11.23 11.27 1.11
C PRO A 90 12.34 11.94 1.93
N ALA A 91 13.52 11.35 2.01
CA ALA A 91 14.64 11.92 2.77
C ALA A 91 15.41 12.95 1.92
N ASN A 92 15.28 12.88 0.59
CA ASN A 92 15.97 13.76 -0.35
C ASN A 92 15.06 14.22 -1.50
N SER A 93 15.65 14.87 -2.49
CA SER A 93 15.06 15.20 -3.79
C SER A 93 16.01 14.72 -4.89
N ARG A 94 15.48 14.51 -6.10
CA ARG A 94 16.28 14.05 -7.25
C ARG A 94 15.90 14.86 -8.48
N ALA A 95 16.92 15.45 -9.12
CA ALA A 95 16.76 16.27 -10.32
C ALA A 95 15.61 17.29 -10.18
N GLY A 96 15.55 18.02 -9.05
CA GLY A 96 14.52 19.03 -8.83
C GLY A 96 13.10 18.47 -8.60
N TYR A 97 12.94 17.17 -8.36
CA TYR A 97 11.68 16.52 -7.99
C TYR A 97 11.76 15.95 -6.57
N ARG A 98 10.70 16.13 -5.79
CA ARG A 98 10.50 15.52 -4.48
C ARG A 98 9.03 15.08 -4.35
N PRO A 99 8.76 13.78 -4.13
CA PRO A 99 7.40 13.30 -3.87
C PRO A 99 6.80 13.97 -2.63
N GLY A 100 5.48 14.09 -2.60
CA GLY A 100 4.75 14.42 -1.38
C GLY A 100 4.88 13.30 -0.34
N ASN A 101 4.93 13.68 0.94
CA ASN A 101 4.86 12.69 2.02
C ASN A 101 3.52 11.92 1.93
N GLU A 102 3.57 10.62 2.17
CA GLU A 102 2.40 9.74 2.13
C GLU A 102 2.18 9.03 3.46
N LEU A 103 0.91 8.88 3.84
CA LEU A 103 0.46 8.11 4.98
C LEU A 103 -0.59 7.10 4.51
N ASP A 104 -0.24 5.82 4.61
CA ASP A 104 -1.11 4.70 4.32
C ASP A 104 -1.59 4.04 5.61
N THR A 105 -2.86 3.69 5.67
CA THR A 105 -3.50 3.05 6.82
C THR A 105 -4.43 1.95 6.35
N SER A 106 -4.35 0.77 6.95
CA SER A 106 -5.30 -0.31 6.76
C SER A 106 -5.98 -0.66 8.07
N VAL A 107 -7.31 -0.74 8.05
CA VAL A 107 -8.12 -1.21 9.19
C VAL A 107 -8.98 -2.37 8.69
N GLY A 108 -9.04 -3.46 9.43
CA GLY A 108 -9.84 -4.60 9.00
C GLY A 108 -10.35 -5.49 10.11
N VAL A 109 -11.31 -6.33 9.75
CA VAL A 109 -11.94 -7.33 10.61
C VAL A 109 -12.07 -8.65 9.87
N TYR A 110 -11.96 -9.74 10.61
CA TYR A 110 -12.06 -11.09 10.08
C TYR A 110 -12.60 -12.05 11.15
N PRO A 111 -13.42 -13.06 10.79
CA PRO A 111 -13.88 -14.07 11.73
C PRO A 111 -12.78 -15.12 11.95
N GLN A 112 -13.06 -16.13 12.77
CA GLN A 112 -12.20 -17.29 12.92
C GLN A 112 -11.99 -18.07 11.61
N GLY A 113 -12.83 -17.89 10.58
CA GLY A 113 -12.72 -18.61 9.32
C GLY A 113 -13.24 -20.05 9.40
N TRP A 114 -13.27 -20.71 8.26
CA TRP A 114 -13.89 -22.02 8.06
C TRP A 114 -12.85 -23.08 7.74
N ALA A 115 -12.94 -24.24 8.40
CA ALA A 115 -12.15 -25.40 8.05
C ALA A 115 -12.67 -26.02 6.74
N LEU A 116 -11.77 -26.25 5.80
CA LEU A 116 -12.04 -26.87 4.50
C LEU A 116 -11.29 -28.22 4.43
N GLY A 117 -11.83 -29.25 5.07
CA GLY A 117 -11.14 -30.52 5.27
C GLY A 117 -10.18 -30.49 6.46
N SER A 118 -9.14 -31.33 6.44
CA SER A 118 -8.22 -31.52 7.57
C SER A 118 -7.15 -30.42 7.71
N ASP A 119 -6.65 -29.91 6.58
CA ASP A 119 -5.39 -29.14 6.56
C ASP A 119 -5.53 -27.73 5.98
N MET A 120 -6.75 -27.30 5.70
CA MET A 120 -7.03 -26.03 5.02
C MET A 120 -8.03 -25.20 5.80
N ARG A 121 -7.78 -23.88 5.86
CA ARG A 121 -8.64 -22.91 6.52
C ARG A 121 -8.80 -21.68 5.64
N LEU A 122 -10.05 -21.30 5.38
CA LEU A 122 -10.39 -20.08 4.66
C LEU A 122 -10.88 -19.03 5.65
N THR A 123 -10.20 -17.89 5.70
CA THR A 123 -10.53 -16.76 6.57
C THR A 123 -10.95 -15.57 5.69
N PRO A 124 -12.25 -15.25 5.57
CA PRO A 124 -12.66 -14.04 4.86
C PRO A 124 -12.23 -12.80 5.65
N MET A 125 -12.04 -11.68 4.98
CA MET A 125 -11.71 -10.41 5.61
C MET A 125 -12.36 -9.24 4.91
N LEU A 126 -12.70 -8.22 5.69
CA LEU A 126 -13.14 -6.92 5.19
C LEU A 126 -12.16 -5.87 5.71
N GLN A 127 -11.69 -5.00 4.81
CA GLN A 127 -10.75 -3.94 5.15
C GLN A 127 -11.17 -2.59 4.56
N ALA A 128 -10.71 -1.52 5.19
CA ALA A 128 -10.67 -0.18 4.63
C ALA A 128 -9.21 0.24 4.50
N LEU A 129 -8.82 0.72 3.32
CA LEU A 129 -7.49 1.23 3.02
C LEU A 129 -7.59 2.74 2.85
N VAL A 130 -6.93 3.50 3.72
CA VAL A 130 -6.87 4.96 3.69
C VAL A 130 -5.48 5.39 3.24
N SER A 131 -5.41 6.32 2.31
CA SER A 131 -4.14 6.79 1.74
C SER A 131 -4.19 8.30 1.57
N LEU A 132 -3.29 9.00 2.25
CA LEU A 132 -3.19 10.45 2.27
C LEU A 132 -1.82 10.87 1.75
N ARG A 133 -1.77 11.50 0.57
CA ARG A 133 -0.52 11.91 -0.07
C ARG A 133 -0.51 13.41 -0.29
N GLN A 134 0.54 14.07 0.16
CA GLN A 134 0.77 15.49 -0.11
C GLN A 134 1.10 15.73 -1.59
N HIS A 135 1.06 16.99 -2.03
CA HIS A 135 1.50 17.36 -3.37
C HIS A 135 3.03 17.26 -3.49
N ASP A 136 3.48 16.98 -4.71
CA ASP A 136 4.89 16.92 -5.06
C ASP A 136 5.50 18.32 -5.09
N ARG A 137 6.83 18.40 -4.95
CA ARG A 137 7.54 19.67 -4.85
C ARG A 137 8.78 19.69 -5.74
N GLY A 138 9.12 20.90 -6.19
CA GLY A 138 10.32 21.18 -6.95
C GLY A 138 10.03 21.56 -8.40
N ILE A 139 11.08 21.94 -9.13
CA ILE A 139 10.98 22.50 -10.49
C ILE A 139 10.53 21.48 -11.54
N ASN A 140 10.78 20.20 -11.28
CA ASN A 140 10.38 19.10 -12.17
C ASN A 140 9.21 18.31 -11.57
N ALA A 141 8.49 18.90 -10.62
CA ALA A 141 7.23 18.36 -10.10
C ALA A 141 6.04 19.08 -10.75
N ASP A 142 4.87 18.46 -10.67
CA ASP A 142 3.60 19.12 -10.92
C ASP A 142 2.76 19.20 -9.62
N PRO A 143 2.99 20.21 -8.76
CA PRO A 143 2.26 20.34 -7.51
C PRO A 143 0.76 20.62 -7.69
N ALA A 144 0.34 21.07 -8.87
CA ALA A 144 -1.07 21.39 -9.15
C ALA A 144 -1.87 20.11 -9.45
N ASN A 145 -1.21 19.10 -10.03
CA ASN A 145 -1.82 17.84 -10.43
C ASN A 145 -1.33 16.63 -9.59
N SER A 146 -0.80 16.86 -8.38
CA SER A 146 -0.34 15.77 -7.50
C SER A 146 -0.90 15.86 -6.08
N GLY A 147 -0.97 14.70 -5.41
CA GLY A 147 -1.52 14.55 -4.07
C GLY A 147 -2.99 14.15 -4.06
N TYR A 148 -3.39 13.41 -3.03
CA TYR A 148 -4.72 12.81 -2.94
C TYR A 148 -5.09 12.42 -1.51
N GLN A 149 -6.38 12.14 -1.34
CA GLN A 149 -6.95 11.46 -0.18
C GLN A 149 -7.89 10.37 -0.68
N ARG A 150 -7.67 9.14 -0.27
CA ARG A 150 -8.41 7.98 -0.75
C ARG A 150 -8.85 7.10 0.40
N VAL A 151 -10.07 6.58 0.30
CA VAL A 151 -10.57 5.46 1.12
C VAL A 151 -11.08 4.40 0.16
N LEU A 152 -10.47 3.22 0.21
CA LEU A 152 -10.88 2.07 -0.57
C LEU A 152 -11.51 1.03 0.37
N PHE A 153 -12.62 0.45 -0.05
CA PHE A 153 -13.17 -0.74 0.60
C PHE A 153 -12.55 -1.97 -0.05
N SER A 154 -12.06 -2.90 0.78
CA SER A 154 -11.33 -4.08 0.32
C SER A 154 -11.84 -5.37 0.95
N PRO A 155 -12.75 -6.11 0.27
CA PRO A 155 -13.05 -7.49 0.62
C PRO A 155 -11.94 -8.43 0.12
N GLY A 156 -11.67 -9.47 0.90
CA GLY A 156 -10.69 -10.49 0.56
C GLY A 156 -10.81 -11.75 1.40
N PHE A 157 -9.86 -12.66 1.25
CA PHE A 157 -9.73 -13.84 2.09
C PHE A 157 -8.28 -14.33 2.17
N GLU A 158 -7.92 -14.96 3.28
CA GLU A 158 -6.70 -15.74 3.46
C GLU A 158 -7.05 -17.22 3.35
N LEU A 159 -6.28 -17.97 2.56
CA LEU A 159 -6.30 -19.42 2.52
C LEU A 159 -5.00 -19.95 3.14
N ALA A 160 -5.11 -20.54 4.32
CA ALA A 160 -4.02 -21.25 4.95
C ALA A 160 -4.09 -22.74 4.60
N TRP A 161 -3.01 -23.28 4.03
CA TRP A 161 -2.86 -24.69 3.71
C TRP A 161 -1.47 -25.19 4.12
N GLN A 162 -1.42 -26.01 5.17
CA GLN A 162 -0.15 -26.48 5.77
C GLN A 162 0.80 -25.31 6.08
N ARG A 163 1.89 -25.18 5.30
CA ARG A 163 2.92 -24.14 5.43
C ARG A 163 2.70 -22.95 4.50
N LEU A 164 1.75 -23.06 3.58
CA LEU A 164 1.40 -22.04 2.60
C LEU A 164 0.27 -21.15 3.15
N ARG A 165 0.38 -19.86 2.90
CA ARG A 165 -0.76 -18.94 3.00
C ARG A 165 -0.89 -18.15 1.72
N VAL A 166 -2.13 -17.99 1.26
CA VAL A 166 -2.48 -17.21 0.07
C VAL A 166 -3.54 -16.19 0.45
N ASP A 167 -3.22 -14.92 0.34
CA ASP A 167 -4.14 -13.81 0.58
C ASP A 167 -4.59 -13.24 -0.77
N VAL A 168 -5.90 -13.11 -0.96
CA VAL A 168 -6.47 -12.49 -2.15
C VAL A 168 -7.40 -11.36 -1.70
N ALA A 169 -7.22 -10.17 -2.27
CA ALA A 169 -8.09 -9.03 -1.99
C ALA A 169 -8.37 -8.20 -3.23
N LEU A 170 -9.60 -7.71 -3.32
CA LEU A 170 -10.02 -6.68 -4.27
C LEU A 170 -10.22 -5.40 -3.49
N ALA A 171 -9.90 -4.24 -4.04
CA ALA A 171 -10.27 -2.97 -3.43
C ALA A 171 -10.77 -1.97 -4.48
N ALA A 172 -11.77 -1.20 -4.09
CA ALA A 172 -12.35 -0.15 -4.92
C ALA A 172 -12.54 1.13 -4.08
N PRO A 173 -12.35 2.32 -4.67
CA PRO A 173 -12.52 3.57 -3.96
C PRO A 173 -13.98 3.77 -3.56
N VAL A 174 -14.22 4.03 -2.27
CA VAL A 174 -15.50 4.50 -1.74
C VAL A 174 -15.49 6.01 -1.49
N TYR A 175 -14.29 6.58 -1.32
CA TYR A 175 -14.04 8.01 -1.33
C TYR A 175 -12.71 8.28 -2.02
N GLN A 176 -12.69 9.28 -2.89
CA GLN A 176 -11.47 9.68 -3.58
C GLN A 176 -11.50 11.17 -3.89
N TYR A 177 -10.49 11.86 -3.41
CA TYR A 177 -10.18 13.23 -3.77
C TYR A 177 -8.77 13.27 -4.33
N VAL A 178 -8.64 13.65 -5.60
CA VAL A 178 -7.36 13.89 -6.27
C VAL A 178 -7.23 15.37 -6.58
N LYS A 179 -6.00 15.87 -6.53
CA LYS A 179 -5.73 17.25 -6.89
C LYS A 179 -5.39 17.33 -8.39
N GLY A 180 -6.17 18.10 -9.15
CA GLY A 180 -5.94 18.28 -10.58
C GLY A 180 -6.22 17.02 -11.40
N TYR A 181 -5.53 16.89 -12.54
CA TYR A 181 -5.71 15.77 -13.47
C TYR A 181 -4.70 14.66 -13.17
N GLN A 182 -5.18 13.58 -12.56
CA GLN A 182 -4.36 12.41 -12.23
C GLN A 182 -4.92 11.14 -12.86
N LEU A 183 -4.03 10.28 -13.32
CA LEU A 183 -4.39 8.92 -13.70
C LEU A 183 -4.58 8.08 -12.43
N VAL A 184 -5.78 7.53 -12.27
CA VAL A 184 -6.15 6.77 -11.08
C VAL A 184 -6.87 5.49 -11.47
N ALA A 185 -6.47 4.38 -10.84
CA ALA A 185 -7.09 3.09 -11.08
C ALA A 185 -8.51 3.06 -10.47
N PRO A 186 -9.52 2.54 -11.20
CA PRO A 186 -10.89 2.41 -10.67
C PRO A 186 -11.03 1.28 -9.64
N TRP A 187 -10.08 0.33 -9.62
CA TRP A 187 -10.00 -0.77 -8.67
C TRP A 187 -8.57 -1.29 -8.62
N GLN A 188 -8.25 -2.06 -7.59
CA GLN A 188 -6.99 -2.78 -7.43
C GLN A 188 -7.26 -4.23 -7.00
N ALA A 189 -6.42 -5.17 -7.42
CA ALA A 189 -6.41 -6.55 -6.95
C ALA A 189 -5.02 -6.89 -6.43
N SER A 190 -4.97 -7.69 -5.37
CA SER A 190 -3.71 -8.17 -4.80
C SER A 190 -3.79 -9.66 -4.51
N VAL A 191 -2.67 -10.34 -4.73
CA VAL A 191 -2.45 -11.74 -4.35
C VAL A 191 -1.10 -11.80 -3.65
N ASN A 192 -1.11 -12.23 -2.38
CA ASN A 192 0.12 -12.45 -1.60
C ASN A 192 0.26 -13.94 -1.32
N VAL A 193 1.48 -14.46 -1.43
CA VAL A 193 1.78 -15.86 -1.14
C VAL A 193 2.94 -15.90 -0.16
N SER A 194 2.77 -16.61 0.95
CA SER A 194 3.82 -16.81 1.94
C SER A 194 4.00 -18.29 2.28
N TYR A 195 5.24 -18.67 2.59
CA TYR A 195 5.61 -20.04 2.94
C TYR A 195 6.46 -20.05 4.22
N ALA A 196 6.09 -20.89 5.18
CA ALA A 196 6.86 -21.12 6.40
C ALA A 196 7.89 -22.24 6.20
N LEU A 197 9.18 -21.88 6.30
CA LEU A 197 10.32 -22.80 6.22
C LEU A 197 10.41 -23.73 7.45
#